data_AF-A0A7S3J550-F1
#
_entry.id   AF-A0A7S3J550-F1
#
_cell.length_a   1.000
_cell.length_b   1.000
_cell.length_c   1.000
_cell.angle_alpha   90.00
_cell.angle_beta   90.00
_cell.angle_gamma   90.00
#
_symmetry.space_group_name_H-M   'P 1'
#
loop_
_entity.id
_entity.type
_entity.pdbx_description
1 polymer ?
#
loop_
_entity_poly.entity_id
_entity_poly.type
_entity_poly.pdbx_seq_one_letter_code
_entity_poly.pdbx_strand_id
1 'polypeptide(L)'
;EMEATAMTFADRPGVKALVEGYIERMGEVHLRTLLGDEERNAQLVTEADGVTLDFTHCKIDTGLFSMLQAAAEEAKLAERIEAMFKGEKINTTEKRAVLHVALRMSRDQVVEVDGEGDVVKAVWEVRDKIEQFSEKVRSGEFKGYTGKDLVNTIVIGIGGSYLGPEFVFEAMKFDKDC
;
A
#
# COMPACT_ATOMS: atom_id res chain seq x y z
N GLU A 1 -6.02 -34.82 22.79
CA GLU A 1 -6.12 -33.37 23.07
C GLU A 1 -7.10 -32.78 22.07
N MET A 2 -8.13 -32.09 22.53
CA MET A 2 -9.03 -31.35 21.63
C MET A 2 -8.27 -30.11 21.16
N GLU A 3 -7.95 -30.03 19.87
CA GLU A 3 -7.57 -28.79 19.22
C GLU A 3 -8.66 -27.75 19.52
N ALA A 4 -8.33 -26.74 20.32
CA ALA A 4 -9.20 -25.58 20.48
C ALA A 4 -9.42 -24.99 19.09
N THR A 5 -10.67 -24.96 18.63
CA THR A 5 -11.02 -24.34 17.34
C THR A 5 -10.48 -22.92 17.35
N ALA A 6 -9.54 -22.63 16.46
CA ALA A 6 -8.91 -21.32 16.41
C ALA A 6 -10.00 -20.27 16.17
N MET A 7 -10.06 -19.29 17.08
CA MET A 7 -11.01 -18.19 17.02
C MET A 7 -10.85 -17.42 15.70
N THR A 8 -11.93 -17.30 14.92
CA THR A 8 -11.88 -16.60 13.63
C THR A 8 -11.90 -15.08 13.83
N PHE A 9 -11.61 -14.31 12.78
CA PHE A 9 -11.71 -12.85 12.84
C PHE A 9 -13.13 -12.40 13.20
N ALA A 10 -14.16 -13.06 12.66
CA ALA A 10 -15.56 -12.72 12.94
C ALA A 10 -15.97 -13.03 14.38
N ASP A 11 -15.26 -13.94 15.06
CA ASP A 11 -15.57 -14.32 16.44
C ASP A 11 -15.08 -13.31 17.48
N ARG A 12 -14.24 -12.36 17.08
CA ARG A 12 -13.62 -11.34 17.92
C ARG A 12 -14.65 -10.42 18.56
N PRO A 13 -14.61 -10.21 19.89
CA PRO A 13 -15.52 -9.31 20.59
C PRO A 13 -15.64 -7.93 19.93
N GLY A 14 -14.52 -7.30 19.53
CA GLY A 14 -14.55 -6.00 18.87
C GLY A 14 -15.23 -6.05 17.50
N VAL A 15 -15.06 -7.15 16.76
CA VAL A 15 -15.72 -7.36 15.45
C VAL A 15 -17.22 -7.63 15.61
N LYS A 16 -17.62 -8.43 16.60
CA LYS A 16 -19.05 -8.64 16.91
C LYS A 16 -19.72 -7.34 17.35
N ALA A 17 -19.09 -6.60 18.25
CA ALA A 17 -19.57 -5.31 18.69
C ALA A 17 -19.70 -4.32 17.51
N LEU A 18 -18.70 -4.29 16.61
CA LEU A 18 -18.76 -3.47 15.39
C LEU A 18 -19.97 -3.83 14.52
N VAL A 19 -20.25 -5.11 14.31
CA VAL A 19 -21.39 -5.56 13.50
C VAL A 19 -22.72 -5.17 14.15
N GLU A 20 -22.88 -5.44 15.45
CA GLU A 20 -24.09 -5.09 16.22
C GLU A 20 -24.30 -3.57 16.24
N GLY A 21 -23.24 -2.81 16.54
CA GLY A 21 -23.26 -1.35 16.54
C GLY A 21 -23.55 -0.76 15.15
N TYR A 22 -23.10 -1.40 14.08
CA TYR A 22 -23.44 -0.98 12.72
C TYR A 22 -24.94 -1.19 12.45
N ILE A 23 -25.49 -2.34 12.81
CA ILE A 23 -26.92 -2.62 12.62
C ILE A 23 -27.77 -1.60 13.39
N GLU A 24 -27.41 -1.33 14.65
CA GLU A 24 -28.13 -0.39 15.50
C GLU A 24 -28.06 1.06 14.97
N ARG A 25 -26.86 1.53 14.60
CA ARG A 25 -26.63 2.94 14.25
C ARG A 25 -26.95 3.25 12.79
N MET A 26 -26.77 2.28 11.90
CA MET A 26 -26.81 2.49 10.45
C MET A 26 -27.84 1.62 9.72
N GLY A 27 -28.45 0.62 10.35
CA GLY A 27 -29.38 -0.30 9.70
C GLY A 27 -30.45 0.42 8.87
N GLU A 28 -31.22 1.29 9.53
CA GLU A 28 -32.34 2.02 8.94
C GLU A 28 -31.97 3.44 8.44
N VAL A 29 -30.74 3.90 8.70
CA VAL A 29 -30.32 5.26 8.33
C VAL A 29 -29.96 5.32 6.84
N HIS A 30 -30.57 6.26 6.12
CA HIS A 30 -30.27 6.52 4.72
C HIS A 30 -29.04 7.44 4.58
N LEU A 31 -28.12 7.14 3.66
CA LEU A 31 -26.89 7.94 3.46
C LEU A 31 -27.18 9.42 3.21
N ARG A 32 -28.26 9.75 2.48
CA ARG A 32 -28.72 11.14 2.28
C ARG A 32 -28.92 11.91 3.59
N THR A 33 -29.41 11.25 4.64
CA THR A 33 -29.57 11.87 5.96
C THR A 33 -28.21 12.21 6.57
N LEU A 34 -27.25 11.28 6.49
CA LEU A 34 -25.88 11.47 6.97
C LEU A 34 -25.14 12.58 6.21
N LEU A 35 -25.37 12.69 4.90
CA LEU A 35 -24.78 13.77 4.10
C LEU A 35 -25.27 15.16 4.51
N GLY A 36 -26.44 15.26 5.16
CA GLY A 36 -26.94 16.51 5.73
C GLY A 36 -26.34 16.88 7.09
N ASP A 37 -25.54 16.01 7.70
CA ASP A 37 -24.87 16.24 8.97
C ASP A 37 -23.46 16.83 8.73
N GLU A 38 -23.38 18.16 8.77
CA GLU A 38 -22.13 18.89 8.52
C GLU A 38 -21.05 18.59 9.57
N GLU A 39 -21.44 18.36 10.84
CA GLU A 39 -20.51 18.09 11.93
C GLU A 39 -19.87 16.70 11.77
N ARG A 40 -20.65 15.69 11.40
CA ARG A 40 -20.16 14.36 11.06
C ARG A 40 -19.29 14.39 9.81
N ASN A 41 -19.69 15.15 8.78
CA ASN A 41 -18.93 15.22 7.53
C ASN A 41 -17.55 15.84 7.73
N ALA A 42 -17.44 16.90 8.54
CA ALA A 42 -16.17 17.54 8.85
C ALA A 42 -15.16 16.60 9.54
N GLN A 43 -15.65 15.57 10.25
CA GLN A 43 -14.81 14.58 10.95
C GLN A 43 -14.44 13.37 10.10
N LEU A 44 -15.00 13.25 8.89
CA LEU A 44 -14.83 12.08 8.00
C LEU A 44 -14.13 12.42 6.69
N VAL A 45 -13.55 13.61 6.61
CA VAL A 45 -12.62 14.00 5.56
C VAL A 45 -11.26 14.21 6.21
N THR A 46 -10.23 13.62 5.63
CA THR A 46 -8.85 13.82 6.06
C THR A 46 -7.97 14.09 4.84
N GLU A 47 -6.89 14.84 5.05
CA GLU A 47 -5.91 15.18 4.02
C GLU A 47 -4.51 14.79 4.49
N ALA A 48 -3.76 14.14 3.61
CA ALA A 48 -2.35 13.83 3.83
C ALA A 48 -1.62 13.90 2.48
N ASP A 49 -0.47 14.59 2.45
CA ASP A 49 0.41 14.68 1.27
C ASP A 49 -0.31 15.09 -0.04
N GLY A 50 -1.26 16.02 0.05
CA GLY A 50 -2.06 16.48 -1.09
C GLY A 50 -3.12 15.50 -1.59
N VAL A 51 -3.39 14.43 -0.83
CA VAL A 51 -4.46 13.46 -1.08
C VAL A 51 -5.57 13.67 -0.06
N THR A 52 -6.78 13.93 -0.54
CA THR A 52 -8.00 13.97 0.29
C THR A 52 -8.67 12.60 0.30
N LEU A 53 -8.92 12.07 1.49
CA LEU A 53 -9.74 10.88 1.71
C LEU A 53 -11.08 11.31 2.30
N ASP A 54 -12.15 11.06 1.55
CA ASP A 54 -13.52 11.45 1.90
C ASP A 54 -14.37 10.19 2.21
N PHE A 55 -14.66 9.98 3.49
CA PHE A 55 -15.53 8.90 3.99
C PHE A 55 -16.99 9.34 4.16
N THR A 56 -17.36 10.55 3.73
CA THR A 56 -18.70 11.08 3.93
C THR A 56 -19.76 10.27 3.18
N HIS A 57 -19.39 9.62 2.08
CA HIS A 57 -20.25 8.78 1.26
C HIS A 57 -20.34 7.31 1.74
N CYS A 58 -19.81 7.01 2.92
CA CYS A 58 -19.97 5.72 3.59
C CYS A 58 -21.07 5.79 4.67
N LYS A 59 -21.82 4.69 4.88
CA LYS A 59 -22.78 4.56 5.99
C LYS A 59 -22.06 4.36 7.33
N ILE A 60 -21.34 5.38 7.78
CA ILE A 60 -20.55 5.36 9.02
C ILE A 60 -20.72 6.68 9.75
N ASP A 61 -20.61 6.66 11.07
CA ASP A 61 -20.44 7.84 11.90
C ASP A 61 -19.11 7.74 12.67
N THR A 62 -18.80 8.76 13.45
CA THR A 62 -17.56 8.84 14.24
C THR A 62 -17.47 7.69 15.25
N GLY A 63 -18.59 7.29 15.85
CA GLY A 63 -18.65 6.15 16.77
C GLY A 63 -18.29 4.82 16.08
N LEU A 64 -18.85 4.55 14.90
CA LEU A 64 -18.47 3.38 14.11
C LEU A 64 -17.04 3.42 13.61
N PHE A 65 -16.53 4.61 13.29
CA PHE A 65 -15.13 4.78 12.93
C PHE A 65 -14.21 4.39 14.10
N SER A 66 -14.54 4.80 15.33
CA SER A 66 -13.83 4.34 16.54
C SER A 66 -13.94 2.83 16.76
N MET A 67 -15.09 2.21 16.47
CA MET A 67 -15.23 0.75 16.56
C MET A 67 -14.40 0.01 15.51
N LEU A 68 -14.28 0.55 14.30
CA LEU A 68 -13.37 0.04 13.26
C LEU A 68 -11.91 0.12 13.72
N GLN A 69 -11.51 1.23 14.35
CA GLN A 69 -10.17 1.37 14.93
C GLN A 69 -9.93 0.34 16.03
N ALA A 70 -10.87 0.17 16.96
CA ALA A 70 -10.76 -0.83 18.03
C ALA A 70 -10.65 -2.27 17.46
N ALA A 71 -11.39 -2.59 16.40
CA ALA A 71 -11.25 -3.89 15.72
C ALA A 71 -9.88 -4.07 15.06
N ALA A 72 -9.29 -3.00 14.52
CA ALA A 72 -7.93 -3.02 13.96
C ALA A 72 -6.86 -3.18 15.05
N GLU A 73 -7.03 -2.55 16.21
CA GLU A 73 -6.18 -2.70 17.39
C GLU A 73 -6.25 -4.12 17.95
N GLU A 74 -7.44 -4.69 18.11
CA GLU A 74 -7.62 -6.10 18.51
C GLU A 74 -6.94 -7.05 17.51
N ALA A 75 -6.91 -6.67 16.23
CA ALA A 75 -6.21 -7.41 15.18
C ALA A 75 -4.71 -7.20 15.12
N LYS A 76 -4.16 -6.33 15.97
CA LYS A 76 -2.74 -5.98 16.00
C LYS A 76 -2.25 -5.51 14.63
N LEU A 77 -3.07 -4.68 13.96
CA LEU A 77 -2.79 -4.24 12.60
C LEU A 77 -1.48 -3.43 12.56
N ALA A 78 -1.28 -2.53 13.53
CA ALA A 78 -0.08 -1.69 13.61
C ALA A 78 1.18 -2.55 13.77
N GLU A 79 1.16 -3.56 14.63
CA GLU A 79 2.29 -4.45 14.86
C GLU A 79 2.58 -5.32 13.63
N ARG A 80 1.54 -5.74 12.89
CA ARG A 80 1.73 -6.48 11.62
C ARG A 80 2.33 -5.60 10.53
N ILE A 81 1.92 -4.33 10.47
CA ILE A 81 2.54 -3.34 9.57
C ILE A 81 4.01 -3.15 9.99
N GLU A 82 4.29 -2.94 11.27
CA GLU A 82 5.66 -2.79 11.77
C GLU A 82 6.53 -4.02 11.45
N ALA A 83 6.02 -5.23 11.65
CA ALA A 83 6.68 -6.47 11.29
C ALA A 83 7.02 -6.55 9.79
N MET A 84 6.12 -6.07 8.92
CA MET A 84 6.38 -5.94 7.48
C MET A 84 7.57 -4.99 7.23
N PHE A 85 7.55 -3.80 7.83
CA PHE A 85 8.60 -2.79 7.65
C PHE A 85 9.96 -3.23 8.19
N LYS A 86 9.99 -4.06 9.25
CA LYS A 86 11.20 -4.65 9.81
C LYS A 86 11.75 -5.84 9.01
N GLY A 87 11.02 -6.33 8.00
CA GLY A 87 11.46 -7.47 7.21
C GLY A 87 11.19 -8.83 7.84
N GLU A 88 10.25 -8.91 8.80
CA GLU A 88 9.84 -10.19 9.35
C GLU A 88 9.15 -11.06 8.30
N LYS A 89 9.20 -12.38 8.50
CA LYS A 89 8.64 -13.39 7.59
C LYS A 89 7.12 -13.53 7.75
N ILE A 90 6.39 -12.46 7.41
CA ILE A 90 4.93 -12.40 7.54
C ILE A 90 4.19 -13.18 6.44
N ASN A 91 4.84 -13.49 5.31
CA ASN A 91 4.34 -14.48 4.37
C ASN A 91 4.68 -15.87 4.92
N THR A 92 3.78 -16.40 5.74
CA THR A 92 4.02 -17.60 6.55
C THR A 92 4.02 -18.90 5.74
N THR A 93 3.27 -18.97 4.65
CA THR A 93 3.18 -20.18 3.81
C THR A 93 4.46 -20.39 3.02
N GLU A 94 5.04 -19.32 2.49
CA GLU A 94 6.31 -19.36 1.75
C GLU A 94 7.54 -19.07 2.63
N LYS A 95 7.32 -18.65 3.88
CA LYS A 95 8.35 -18.28 4.86
C LYS A 95 9.25 -17.13 4.37
N ARG A 96 8.63 -16.08 3.83
CA ARG A 96 9.33 -14.94 3.21
C ARG A 96 8.99 -13.61 3.86
N ALA A 97 9.96 -12.70 3.85
CA ALA A 97 9.73 -11.29 4.13
C ALA A 97 8.91 -10.64 3.01
N VAL A 98 8.14 -9.59 3.33
CA VAL A 98 7.34 -8.81 2.38
C VAL A 98 7.84 -7.36 2.41
N LEU A 99 8.80 -7.03 1.54
CA LEU A 99 9.59 -5.79 1.64
C LEU A 99 9.52 -4.89 0.40
N HIS A 100 8.36 -4.77 -0.22
CA HIS A 100 8.17 -3.80 -1.30
C HIS A 100 8.40 -2.35 -0.85
N VAL A 101 8.19 -2.06 0.44
CA VAL A 101 8.49 -0.75 1.05
C VAL A 101 9.98 -0.37 0.96
N ALA A 102 10.89 -1.34 1.05
CA ALA A 102 12.34 -1.10 0.96
C ALA A 102 12.76 -0.54 -0.40
N LEU A 103 11.98 -0.80 -1.47
CA LEU A 103 12.24 -0.28 -2.82
C LEU A 103 12.12 1.25 -2.92
N ARG A 104 11.48 1.89 -1.94
CA ARG A 104 11.20 3.34 -1.91
C ARG A 104 11.80 4.04 -0.69
N MET A 105 12.49 3.31 0.19
CA MET A 105 13.17 3.86 1.36
C MET A 105 14.33 4.79 0.96
N SER A 106 14.65 5.74 1.85
CA SER A 106 15.78 6.64 1.65
C SER A 106 17.11 5.88 1.75
N ARG A 107 18.18 6.40 1.14
CA ARG A 107 19.48 5.71 1.00
C ARG A 107 20.17 5.44 2.35
N ASP A 108 19.82 6.19 3.36
CA ASP A 108 20.35 6.12 4.73
C ASP A 108 19.56 5.19 5.66
N GLN A 109 18.40 4.67 5.22
CA GLN A 109 17.67 3.66 5.96
C GLN A 109 18.34 2.29 5.83
N VAL A 110 18.20 1.47 6.87
CA VAL A 110 18.80 0.13 6.95
C VAL A 110 17.72 -0.88 7.28
N VAL A 111 17.66 -1.95 6.50
CA VAL A 111 16.81 -3.11 6.78
C VAL A 111 17.63 -4.37 6.56
N GLU A 112 17.84 -5.15 7.62
CA GLU A 112 18.57 -6.41 7.54
C GLU A 112 17.60 -7.59 7.51
N VAL A 113 17.82 -8.53 6.59
CA VAL A 113 16.97 -9.72 6.43
C VAL A 113 17.84 -10.96 6.41
N ASP A 114 17.51 -11.96 7.23
CA ASP A 114 18.12 -13.29 7.21
C ASP A 114 19.67 -13.33 7.26
N GLY A 115 20.30 -12.29 7.79
CA GLY A 115 21.76 -12.17 7.81
C GLY A 115 22.40 -11.93 6.43
N GLU A 116 21.60 -11.62 5.40
CA GLU A 116 22.06 -11.28 4.04
C GLU A 116 22.63 -9.85 3.93
N GLY A 117 22.53 -9.07 5.01
CA GLY A 117 22.97 -7.69 5.09
C GLY A 117 21.86 -6.69 4.79
N ASP A 118 22.24 -5.43 4.61
CA ASP A 118 21.30 -4.33 4.38
C ASP A 118 20.70 -4.38 2.96
N VAL A 119 19.41 -4.69 2.87
CA VAL A 119 18.70 -4.77 1.58
C VAL A 119 18.48 -3.41 0.95
N VAL A 120 18.44 -2.32 1.73
CA VAL A 120 18.24 -0.96 1.20
C VAL A 120 19.45 -0.55 0.37
N LYS A 121 20.66 -0.87 0.84
CA LYS A 121 21.89 -0.69 0.04
C LYS A 121 21.82 -1.42 -1.30
N ALA A 122 21.43 -2.70 -1.31
CA ALA A 122 21.31 -3.48 -2.55
C ALA A 122 20.27 -2.90 -3.52
N VAL A 123 19.15 -2.38 -3.00
CA VAL A 123 18.15 -1.65 -3.79
C VAL A 123 18.77 -0.43 -4.47
N TRP A 124 19.51 0.39 -3.72
CA TRP A 124 20.14 1.59 -4.28
C TRP A 124 21.22 1.28 -5.30
N GLU A 125 21.99 0.20 -5.13
CA GLU A 125 22.94 -0.25 -6.17
C GLU A 125 22.25 -0.57 -7.50
N VAL A 126 21.04 -1.13 -7.46
CA VAL A 126 20.23 -1.37 -8.68
C VAL A 126 19.63 -0.07 -9.21
N ARG A 127 19.13 0.81 -8.34
CA ARG A 127 18.57 2.11 -8.76
C ARG A 127 19.63 2.99 -9.42
N ASP A 128 20.85 3.04 -8.87
CA ASP A 128 21.98 3.77 -9.46
C ASP A 128 22.32 3.22 -10.86
N LYS A 129 22.25 1.89 -11.06
CA LYS A 129 22.44 1.28 -12.39
C LYS A 129 21.30 1.62 -13.35
N ILE A 130 20.05 1.65 -12.87
CA ILE A 130 18.88 2.04 -13.67
C ILE A 130 19.03 3.50 -14.12
N GLU A 131 19.40 4.41 -13.22
CA GLU A 131 19.63 5.83 -13.53
C GLU A 131 20.73 6.00 -14.58
N GLN A 132 21.88 5.36 -14.38
CA GLN A 132 22.98 5.43 -15.35
C GLN A 132 22.57 4.90 -16.73
N PHE A 133 21.82 3.79 -16.77
CA PHE A 133 21.37 3.21 -18.03
C PHE A 133 20.31 4.08 -18.71
N SER A 134 19.30 4.54 -17.98
CA SER A 134 18.22 5.35 -18.54
C SER A 134 18.74 6.69 -19.05
N GLU A 135 19.70 7.31 -18.37
CA GLU A 135 20.32 8.57 -18.83
C GLU A 135 21.13 8.37 -20.10
N LYS A 136 21.88 7.26 -20.21
CA LYS A 136 22.59 6.93 -21.46
C LYS A 136 21.66 6.69 -22.63
N VAL A 137 20.48 6.09 -22.40
CA VAL A 137 19.45 5.93 -23.43
C VAL A 137 18.85 7.28 -23.82
N ARG A 138 18.48 8.11 -22.84
CA ARG A 138 17.84 9.42 -23.06
C ARG A 138 18.76 10.44 -23.73
N SER A 139 20.05 10.45 -23.37
CA SER A 139 21.07 11.31 -23.98
C SER A 139 21.49 10.85 -25.38
N GLY A 140 21.13 9.63 -25.77
CA GLY A 140 21.56 9.03 -27.03
C GLY A 140 23.00 8.52 -27.02
N GLU A 141 23.68 8.43 -25.87
CA GLU A 141 24.97 7.75 -25.73
C GLU A 141 24.83 6.25 -26.05
N PHE A 142 23.72 5.65 -25.62
CA PHE A 142 23.42 4.24 -25.83
C PHE A 142 22.72 4.03 -27.19
N LYS A 143 23.51 3.73 -28.21
CA LYS A 143 23.02 3.49 -29.58
C LYS A 143 22.66 2.02 -29.83
N GLY A 144 21.70 1.80 -30.74
CA GLY A 144 21.44 0.48 -31.29
C GLY A 144 22.56 0.00 -32.21
N TYR A 145 22.46 -1.26 -32.68
CA TYR A 145 23.47 -1.89 -33.55
C TYR A 145 23.81 -1.08 -34.82
N THR A 146 22.84 -0.31 -35.34
CA THR A 146 23.03 0.53 -36.53
C THR A 146 23.59 1.92 -36.24
N GLY A 147 23.94 2.22 -34.99
CA GLY A 147 24.39 3.54 -34.54
C GLY A 147 23.26 4.57 -34.33
N LYS A 148 21.99 4.18 -34.52
CA LYS A 148 20.82 5.03 -34.33
C LYS A 148 20.34 5.03 -32.88
N ASP A 149 19.66 6.10 -32.49
CA ASP A 149 18.99 6.21 -31.20
C ASP A 149 17.87 5.20 -31.02
N LEU A 150 17.65 4.79 -29.77
CA LEU A 150 16.54 3.94 -29.39
C LEU A 150 15.29 4.78 -29.20
N VAL A 151 14.28 4.57 -30.04
CA VAL A 151 13.03 5.35 -30.04
C VAL A 151 11.81 4.57 -29.55
N ASN A 152 11.93 3.24 -29.49
CA ASN A 152 10.87 2.35 -29.05
C ASN A 152 11.39 1.45 -27.93
N THR A 153 10.55 1.18 -26.95
CA THR A 153 10.80 0.20 -25.89
C THR A 153 9.72 -0.88 -25.96
N ILE A 154 10.14 -2.14 -26.01
CA ILE A 154 9.24 -3.29 -25.95
C ILE A 154 9.39 -3.93 -24.58
N VAL A 155 8.32 -3.89 -23.78
CA VAL A 155 8.26 -4.54 -22.48
C VAL A 155 7.62 -5.92 -22.65
N ILE A 156 8.36 -6.97 -22.35
CA ILE A 156 7.88 -8.36 -22.42
C ILE A 156 7.69 -8.87 -20.99
N GLY A 157 6.44 -8.89 -20.53
CA GLY A 157 6.09 -9.30 -19.17
C GLY A 157 4.60 -9.65 -19.05
N ILE A 158 4.24 -10.39 -18.01
CA ILE A 158 2.87 -10.78 -17.69
C ILE A 158 2.54 -10.42 -16.24
N GLY A 159 1.28 -10.09 -15.97
CA GLY A 159 0.79 -9.80 -14.62
C GLY A 159 1.54 -8.65 -13.96
N GLY A 160 2.05 -8.87 -12.75
CA GLY A 160 2.75 -7.84 -11.96
C GLY A 160 3.98 -7.24 -12.66
N SER A 161 4.62 -7.98 -13.58
CA SER A 161 5.78 -7.49 -14.33
C SER A 161 5.44 -6.47 -15.43
N TYR A 162 4.15 -6.23 -15.71
CA TYR A 162 3.69 -5.31 -16.76
C TYR A 162 2.63 -4.32 -16.27
N LEU A 163 1.63 -4.77 -15.51
CA LEU A 163 0.47 -3.94 -15.14
C LEU A 163 0.87 -2.68 -14.36
N GLY A 164 1.82 -2.80 -13.43
CA GLY A 164 2.35 -1.64 -12.68
C GLY A 164 3.09 -0.65 -13.57
N PRO A 165 4.09 -1.07 -14.35
CA PRO A 165 4.76 -0.22 -15.33
C PRO A 165 3.81 0.45 -16.35
N GLU A 166 2.84 -0.29 -16.91
CA GLU A 166 1.86 0.27 -17.85
C GLU A 166 0.98 1.33 -17.19
N PHE A 167 0.46 1.06 -15.99
CA PHE A 167 -0.35 2.03 -15.25
C PHE A 167 0.39 3.35 -15.03
N VAL A 168 1.64 3.28 -14.54
CA VAL A 168 2.44 4.49 -14.28
C VAL A 168 2.80 5.20 -15.58
N PHE A 169 3.18 4.47 -16.63
CA PHE A 169 3.46 5.06 -17.94
C PHE A 169 2.24 5.79 -18.49
N GLU A 170 1.07 5.16 -18.52
CA GLU A 170 -0.16 5.75 -19.05
C GLU A 170 -0.62 6.95 -18.23
N ALA A 171 -0.47 6.91 -16.90
CA ALA A 171 -0.81 8.03 -16.01
C ALA A 171 0.13 9.23 -16.20
N MET A 172 1.42 9.00 -16.43
CA MET A 172 2.45 10.04 -16.40
C MET A 172 2.94 10.51 -17.78
N LYS A 173 2.61 9.83 -18.89
CA LYS A 173 3.19 10.11 -20.23
C LYS A 173 2.97 11.52 -20.79
N PHE A 174 2.03 12.28 -20.22
CA PHE A 174 1.76 13.67 -20.61
C PHE A 174 2.17 14.68 -19.52
N ASP A 175 2.67 14.20 -18.39
CA ASP A 175 3.24 15.06 -17.36
C ASP A 175 4.53 15.69 -17.92
N LYS A 176 4.67 17.00 -17.72
CA LYS A 176 5.78 17.79 -18.27
C LYS A 176 7.05 17.63 -17.45
N ASP A 177 6.91 17.22 -16.19
CA ASP A 177 8.01 17.04 -15.26
C ASP A 177 8.56 15.59 -15.31
N CYS A 178 7.97 14.72 -16.15
CA CYS A 178 8.39 13.33 -16.39
C CYS A 178 9.17 13.13 -17.70
#